data_AF-A0A7C0USL9-F1
#
_entry.id   AF-A0A7C0USL9-F1
#
_cell.length_a   1.000
_cell.length_b   1.000
_cell.length_c   1.000
_cell.angle_alpha   90.00
_cell.angle_beta   90.00
_cell.angle_gamma   90.00
#
_symmetry.space_group_name_H-M   'P 1'
#
loop_
_entity.id
_entity.type
_entity.pdbx_description
1 polymer ?
#
loop_
_entity_poly.entity_id
_entity_poly.type
_entity_poly.pdbx_seq_one_letter_code
_entity_poly.pdbx_strand_id
1 'polypeptide(L)' 'GERGQTYGHPFHAVKHGTDIIIVGSGIYKSKDPVKAAREYRKEGWEGYQERLG' A
#
# COMPACT_ATOMS: atom_id res chain seq x y z
N GLY A 1 -8.63 -10.40 21.27
CA GLY A 1 -8.78 -10.57 19.81
C GLY A 1 -8.02 -9.46 19.13
N GLU A 2 -6.70 -9.52 19.21
CA GLU A 2 -5.83 -8.54 18.57
C GLU A 2 -5.76 -8.93 17.10
N ARG A 3 -6.31 -8.07 16.23
CA ARG A 3 -6.26 -8.31 14.79
C ARG A 3 -4.78 -8.28 14.40
N GLY A 4 -4.24 -9.43 13.99
CA GLY A 4 -2.90 -9.59 13.42
C GLY A 4 -2.74 -8.92 12.06
N GLN A 5 -3.23 -7.69 11.92
CA GLN A 5 -2.94 -6.82 10.80
C GLN A 5 -1.68 -6.03 11.13
N THR A 6 -0.54 -6.54 10.69
CA THR A 6 0.67 -5.73 10.55
C THR A 6 0.46 -4.79 9.37
N TYR A 7 0.41 -3.48 9.63
CA TYR A 7 0.39 -2.48 8.57
C TYR A 7 1.77 -2.40 7.93
N GLY A 8 2.02 -3.22 6.91
CA GLY A 8 3.21 -3.12 6.07
C GLY A 8 3.14 -1.91 5.15
N HIS A 9 4.27 -1.24 4.93
CA HIS A 9 4.37 -0.20 3.90
C HIS A 9 4.12 -0.83 2.52
N PRO A 10 3.26 -0.25 1.66
CA PRO A 10 2.86 -0.86 0.39
C PRO A 10 4.05 -1.14 -0.53
N PHE A 11 5.05 -0.25 -0.56
CA PHE A 11 6.33 -0.48 -1.26
C PHE A 11 6.98 -1.82 -0.87
N HIS A 12 7.17 -2.08 0.43
CA HIS A 12 7.81 -3.31 0.90
C HIS A 12 6.96 -4.54 0.57
N ALA A 13 5.64 -4.44 0.75
CA ALA A 13 4.73 -5.54 0.41
C ALA A 13 4.91 -5.97 -1.05
N VAL A 14 4.89 -5.00 -1.98
CA VAL A 14 5.01 -5.28 -3.42
C VAL A 14 6.42 -5.73 -3.79
N LYS A 15 7.46 -5.05 -3.28
CA LYS A 15 8.86 -5.43 -3.50
C LYS A 15 9.13 -6.89 -3.11
N HIS A 16 8.52 -7.38 -2.04
CA HIS A 16 8.68 -8.74 -1.54
C HIS A 16 7.75 -9.78 -2.16
N GLY A 17 7.06 -9.46 -3.26
CA GLY A 17 6.31 -10.43 -4.05
C GLY A 17 4.79 -10.30 -3.99
N THR A 18 4.25 -9.30 -3.29
CA THR A 18 2.81 -9.03 -3.33
C THR A 18 2.41 -8.39 -4.66
N ASP A 19 1.33 -8.87 -5.28
CA ASP A 19 0.86 -8.29 -6.55
C ASP A 19 -0.19 -7.18 -6.35
N ILE A 20 -1.01 -7.28 -5.30
CA ILE A 20 -2.10 -6.33 -5.03
C ILE A 20 -2.12 -5.95 -3.54
N ILE A 21 -2.20 -4.65 -3.26
CA ILE A 21 -2.43 -4.10 -1.92
C ILE A 21 -3.91 -3.74 -1.72
N ILE A 22 -4.45 -4.04 -0.55
CA ILE A 22 -5.82 -3.67 -0.16
C ILE A 22 -5.73 -2.65 0.97
N VAL A 23 -6.25 -1.44 0.73
CA VAL A 23 -6.18 -0.33 1.69
C VAL A 23 -7.57 0.12 2.11
N GLY A 24 -7.85 -0.02 3.41
CA GLY A 24 -9.11 0.39 4.03
C GLY A 24 -9.07 1.82 4.57
N SER A 25 -9.06 1.96 5.90
CA SER A 25 -9.19 3.26 6.58
C SER A 25 -8.08 4.26 6.25
N GLY A 26 -6.93 3.81 5.74
CA GLY A 26 -5.88 4.67 5.21
C GLY A 26 -6.34 5.54 4.03
N ILE A 27 -7.39 5.14 3.30
CA ILE A 27 -7.99 5.94 2.21
C ILE A 27 -9.32 6.54 2.66
N TYR A 28 -10.33 5.72 3.01
CA TYR A 28 -11.69 6.23 3.17
C TYR A 28 -11.92 7.07 4.45
N LYS A 29 -11.01 7.02 5.43
CA LYS A 29 -11.03 7.89 6.62
C LYS A 29 -9.96 8.98 6.58
N SER A 30 -9.22 9.13 5.47
CA SER A 30 -8.20 10.17 5.37
C SER A 30 -8.85 11.55 5.17
N LYS A 31 -8.10 12.61 5.46
CA LYS A 31 -8.56 14.00 5.23
C LYS A 31 -8.74 14.32 3.73
N ASP A 32 -8.01 13.62 2.87
CA ASP A 32 -8.09 13.71 1.42
C ASP A 32 -7.95 12.30 0.82
N PRO A 33 -9.08 11.60 0.60
CA PRO A 33 -9.07 10.23 0.10
C PRO A 33 -8.43 10.09 -1.29
N VAL A 34 -8.54 11.11 -2.14
CA VAL A 34 -7.97 11.08 -3.49
C VAL A 34 -6.45 11.18 -3.42
N LYS A 35 -5.93 12.09 -2.60
CA LYS A 35 -4.48 12.20 -2.34
C LYS A 35 -3.93 10.90 -1.76
N ALA A 36 -4.57 10.37 -0.72
CA ALA A 36 -4.14 9.11 -0.09
C ALA A 36 -4.12 7.94 -1.09
N ALA A 37 -5.16 7.79 -1.90
CA ALA A 37 -5.20 6.74 -2.93
C ALA A 37 -4.05 6.88 -3.95
N ARG A 38 -3.70 8.11 -4.35
CA ARG A 38 -2.57 8.37 -5.27
C ARG A 38 -1.22 8.03 -4.65
N GLU A 39 -1.05 8.28 -3.35
CA GLU A 39 0.16 7.93 -2.58
C GLU A 39 0.33 6.41 -2.49
N TYR A 40 -0.70 5.67 -2.06
CA TYR A 40 -0.67 4.20 -2.02
C TYR A 40 -0.38 3.57 -3.40
N ARG A 41 -1.00 4.10 -4.46
CA ARG A 41 -0.71 3.68 -5.84
C ARG A 41 0.74 3.94 -6.21
N LYS A 42 1.27 5.14 -5.90
CA LYS A 42 2.65 5.52 -6.22
C LYS A 42 3.64 4.56 -5.54
N GLU A 43 3.51 4.36 -4.24
CA GLU A 43 4.41 3.51 -3.47
C GLU A 43 4.35 2.04 -3.89
N GLY A 44 3.13 1.52 -4.17
CA GLY A 44 2.98 0.18 -4.70
C GLY A 44 3.62 0.01 -6.08
N TRP A 45 3.49 1.02 -6.96
CA TRP A 45 4.11 1.00 -8.28
C TRP A 45 5.63 1.06 -8.22
N GLU A 46 6.20 1.89 -7.33
CA GLU A 46 7.64 1.95 -7.10
C GLU A 46 8.19 0.60 -6.64
N GLY A 47 7.49 -0.08 -5.70
CA GLY A 47 7.87 -1.43 -5.28
C GLY A 47 7.79 -2.47 -6.40
N TYR A 48 6.81 -2.33 -7.30
CA TYR A 48 6.69 -3.20 -8.48
C TYR A 48 7.85 -3.00 -9.46
N GLN A 49 8.19 -1.74 -9.76
CA GLN A 49 9.31 -1.42 -10.65
C GLN A 49 10.64 -1.94 -10.08
N GLU A 50 10.86 -1.81 -8.77
CA GLU A 50 12.06 -2.33 -8.11
C GLU A 50 12.11 -3.87 -8.07
N ARG A 51 10.96 -4.55 -8.04
CA ARG A 51 10.91 -6.01 -8.14
C ARG A 51 11.28 -6.52 -9.55
N LEU A 52 11.05 -5.70 -10.59
CA LEU A 52 11.33 -6.05 -11.98
C LEU A 52 12.74 -5.70 -12.45
N GLY A 53 13.38 -4.71 -11.82
CA GLY A 53 14.77 -4.33 -12.07
C GLY A 53 15.76 -5.30 -11.47
#